data_AF-A0A0F9H0I3-F1
#
_entry.id   AF-A0A0F9H0I3-F1
#
_cell.length_a   1.000
_cell.length_b   1.000
_cell.length_c   1.000
_cell.angle_alpha   90.00
_cell.angle_beta   90.00
_cell.angle_gamma   90.00
#
_symmetry.space_group_name_H-M   'P 1'
#
loop_
_entity.id
_entity.type
_entity.pdbx_description
1 polymer ?
#
loop_
_entity_poly.entity_id
_entity_poly.type
_entity_poly.pdbx_seq_one_letter_code
_entity_poly.pdbx_strand_id
1 'polypeptide(L)' 'MKVKITRLRCRRCGYEWPPRQEEVTICPKCKSPLFDKDRVKKEEK' A
#
# COMPACT_ATOMS: atom_id res chain seq x y z
N MET A 1 -15.30 -5.96 -21.96
CA MET A 1 -14.36 -5.03 -21.32
C MET A 1 -13.75 -5.70 -20.09
N LYS A 2 -12.42 -5.76 -19.94
CA LYS A 2 -11.75 -6.36 -18.76
C LYS A 2 -11.37 -5.25 -17.78
N VAL A 3 -12.04 -5.16 -16.65
CA VAL A 3 -11.69 -4.22 -15.57
C VAL A 3 -10.47 -4.77 -14.83
N LYS A 4 -9.32 -4.11 -14.96
CA LYS A 4 -8.10 -4.45 -14.19
C LYS A 4 -8.23 -3.86 -12.80
N ILE A 5 -8.52 -4.70 -11.81
CA ILE A 5 -8.52 -4.30 -10.39
C ILE A 5 -7.10 -4.52 -9.86
N THR A 6 -6.34 -3.43 -9.72
CA THR A 6 -5.03 -3.45 -9.05
C THR A 6 -5.25 -3.75 -7.58
N ARG A 7 -4.72 -4.85 -7.02
CA ARG A 7 -4.83 -5.12 -5.58
C ARG A 7 -3.62 -4.54 -4.85
N LEU A 8 -3.86 -3.88 -3.72
CA LEU A 8 -2.81 -3.37 -2.84
C LEU A 8 -2.44 -4.44 -1.81
N ARG A 9 -1.14 -4.57 -1.54
CA ARG A 9 -0.61 -5.48 -0.52
C ARG A 9 0.17 -4.68 0.52
N CYS A 10 -0.20 -4.80 1.79
CA CYS A 10 0.59 -4.24 2.88
C CYS A 10 1.89 -5.02 3.07
N ARG A 11 3.03 -4.35 2.92
CA ARG A 11 4.35 -4.91 3.22
C ARG A 11 4.63 -5.11 4.71
N ARG A 12 3.83 -4.50 5.60
CA ARG A 12 3.99 -4.66 7.07
C ARG A 12 3.25 -5.86 7.63
N CYS A 13 1.97 -6.02 7.28
CA CYS A 13 1.13 -7.09 7.83
C CYS A 13 0.76 -8.18 6.83
N GLY A 14 1.12 -8.01 5.55
CA GLY A 14 0.83 -8.97 4.48
C GLY A 14 -0.60 -8.96 3.96
N TYR A 15 -1.48 -8.10 4.47
CA TYR A 15 -2.89 -8.05 4.05
C TYR A 15 -3.02 -7.52 2.61
N GLU A 16 -3.92 -8.12 1.82
CA GLU A 16 -4.19 -7.71 0.43
C GLU A 16 -5.64 -7.21 0.31
N TRP A 17 -5.84 -6.05 -0.31
CA TRP A 17 -7.16 -5.47 -0.52
C TRP A 17 -7.26 -4.71 -1.84
N PRO A 18 -8.44 -4.66 -2.46
CA PRO A 18 -8.67 -3.78 -3.59
C PRO A 18 -8.72 -2.30 -3.12
N PRO A 19 -7.95 -1.37 -3.72
CA PRO A 19 -8.08 0.05 -3.51
C PRO A 19 -9.48 0.49 -3.93
N ARG A 20 -10.16 1.19 -3.03
CA ARG A 20 -11.43 1.89 -3.34
C ARG A 20 -11.18 3.31 -3.85
N GLN A 21 -9.96 3.82 -3.68
CA GLN A 21 -9.52 5.16 -4.03
C GLN A 21 -8.17 5.05 -4.73
N GLU A 22 -7.87 5.99 -5.62
CA GLU A 22 -6.62 5.99 -6.39
C GLU A 22 -5.38 6.12 -5.47
N GLU A 23 -5.51 6.88 -4.38
CA GLU A 23 -4.45 7.11 -3.40
C GLU A 23 -4.83 6.56 -2.02
N VAL A 24 -4.61 5.26 -1.82
CA VAL A 24 -4.60 4.69 -0.47
C VAL A 24 -3.16 4.72 0.03
N THR A 25 -2.93 5.40 1.16
CA THR A 25 -1.63 5.45 1.84
C THR A 25 -1.62 4.63 3.13
N ILE A 26 -2.81 4.29 3.66
CA ILE A 26 -2.99 3.62 4.95
C ILE A 26 -3.52 2.20 4.77
N CYS A 27 -2.94 1.22 5.49
CA CYS A 27 -3.48 -0.14 5.52
C CYS A 27 -4.77 -0.20 6.36
N PRO A 28 -5.88 -0.78 5.86
CA PRO A 28 -7.13 -0.89 6.60
C PRO A 28 -7.05 -1.84 7.82
N LYS A 29 -6.13 -2.80 7.80
CA LYS A 29 -5.98 -3.79 8.88
C LYS A 29 -5.15 -3.27 10.05
N CYS A 30 -3.96 -2.74 9.77
CA CYS A 30 -3.01 -2.31 10.81
C CYS A 30 -2.91 -0.77 10.95
N LYS A 31 -3.69 -0.01 10.17
CA LYS A 31 -3.69 1.46 10.14
C LYS A 31 -2.31 2.08 9.91
N SER A 32 -1.41 1.32 9.29
CA SER A 32 -0.06 1.79 9.00
C SER A 32 -0.07 2.76 7.80
N PRO A 33 0.43 4.00 7.96
CA PRO A 33 0.40 5.05 6.93
C PRO A 33 1.42 4.89 5.80
N LEU A 34 2.22 3.84 5.84
CA LEU A 34 3.20 3.48 4.81
C LEU A 34 3.12 1.97 4.62
N PHE A 35 2.00 1.48 4.08
CA PHE A 35 1.85 0.05 3.82
C PHE A 35 2.58 -0.41 2.56
N ASP A 36 2.75 0.49 1.58
CA ASP A 36 3.39 0.22 0.29
C ASP A 36 4.87 0.63 0.26
N LYS A 37 5.21 1.68 1.00
CA LYS A 37 6.58 2.20 1.06
C LYS A 37 7.46 1.35 1.97
N ASP A 38 8.46 0.71 1.40
CA ASP A 38 9.66 0.33 2.12
C ASP A 38 10.35 1.61 2.61
N ARG A 39 10.93 1.59 3.82
CA ARG A 39 11.59 2.79 4.39
C ARG A 39 12.69 3.19 3.42
N VAL A 40 12.45 4.23 2.62
CA VAL A 40 13.50 4.84 1.79
C VAL A 40 14.54 5.34 2.78
N LYS A 41 15.67 4.62 2.90
CA LYS A 41 16.85 5.16 3.55
C LYS A 41 17.16 6.43 2.78
N LYS A 42 17.04 7.59 3.43
CA LYS A 42 17.57 8.83 2.88
C LYS A 42 19.02 8.56 2.55
N GLU A 43 19.38 8.53 1.27
CA GLU A 43 20.76 8.71 0.87
C GLU A 43 21.15 10.11 1.31
N GLU A 44 21.95 10.14 2.37
CA GLU A 44 22.63 11.31 2.90
C GLU A 44 23.66 11.73 1.85
N LYS A 45 23.54 12.97 1.37
CA LYS A 45 24.42 13.60 0.39
C LYS A 45 25.67 14.12 1.07
#